data_AF-A0A5S4W2L7-F1
#
_entry.id   AF-A0A5S4W2L7-F1
#
_cell.length_a   1.000
_cell.length_b   1.000
_cell.length_c   1.000
_cell.angle_alpha   90.00
_cell.angle_beta   90.00
_cell.angle_gamma   90.00
#
_symmetry.space_group_name_H-M   'P 1'
#
loop_
_entity.id
_entity.type
_entity.pdbx_description
1 polymer ?
#
loop_
_entity_poly.entity_id
_entity_poly.type
_entity_poly.pdbx_seq_one_letter_code
_entity_poly.pdbx_strand_id
1 'polypeptide(L)'
;MNDLNDGTGYLPQISQILIDLKYDEIVDLIRYAITEDDLIRDITEAYFMGKESEDIDPKQTRREVMGLLIMAFRYKNSCFNARLKTPQEIPAATLATALSKTGYFARIRTDNESEPALYVYNDSGLHAGTYRYCDSRDDTGEFHNIVRRWNYTASSRYRHEVFLYLAGEAPTLDETQDDEWVPVENGAFNVRTQEFISNMDDEYREKFVFLKKNHTAYNPKACVSPIITDPDTGDTYDIDTVIESYFGKGSPMTQLLWELFYSLVRYKKNYRVVHFFCNVDNGTNAGSNGKSTLLSLMRGLIGSGNYCSIKPTDMGKDFALGNLPDTTAILVDEVSVTEPINNIEILKTLATRDASVTTQRKFHDPRTGRWDGNMVFCCNGFLKIIEKTGAAERRFYFWNFTKRFTGASDKNFIQDVLVKDERVLEYVLYKILHMGDIKKLSRPQEIDDTLDQYRKATYNTVHEFMNEMALPDSAGNIKLVWTMQPFRWLFELYQAWLLKDLGQHNKLTKKKFCQDIMAWCALHPDDWELRSGAVHRPKGAMEQNEPLIGEYGVTSWYGNVQTQFDSNNQPVGTTYHPVLKDTYDNALMRK
;
A
#
# COMPACT_ATOMS: atom_id res chain seq x y z
N MET A 1 -51.84 -24.74 -28.20
CA MET A 1 -52.45 -23.43 -27.84
C MET A 1 -53.70 -23.54 -26.98
N ASN A 2 -54.68 -24.42 -27.27
CA ASN A 2 -55.94 -24.45 -26.52
C ASN A 2 -55.85 -25.01 -25.08
N ASP A 3 -54.91 -25.89 -24.78
CA ASP A 3 -54.72 -26.43 -23.41
C ASP A 3 -53.84 -25.55 -22.50
N LEU A 4 -53.34 -24.42 -23.00
CA LEU A 4 -52.54 -23.45 -22.23
C LEU A 4 -53.40 -22.31 -21.66
N ASN A 5 -54.71 -22.36 -21.85
CA ASN A 5 -55.65 -21.26 -21.61
C ASN A 5 -56.31 -21.31 -20.22
N ASP A 6 -55.56 -21.74 -19.19
CA ASP A 6 -56.02 -21.72 -17.80
C ASP A 6 -55.88 -20.31 -17.21
N GLY A 7 -56.84 -19.44 -17.54
CA GLY A 7 -57.43 -18.37 -16.70
C GLY A 7 -56.54 -17.33 -16.01
N THR A 8 -55.22 -17.32 -16.23
CA THR A 8 -54.26 -16.57 -15.39
C THR A 8 -53.70 -15.31 -16.06
N GLY A 9 -54.30 -14.76 -17.12
CA GLY A 9 -53.94 -13.44 -17.65
C GLY A 9 -52.50 -13.21 -18.13
N TYR A 10 -51.60 -14.22 -18.07
CA TYR A 10 -50.17 -14.14 -18.39
C TYR A 10 -49.85 -14.29 -19.90
N LEU A 11 -50.86 -14.50 -20.74
CA LEU A 11 -50.69 -15.15 -22.05
C LEU A 11 -50.27 -14.27 -23.24
N PRO A 12 -50.65 -12.97 -23.38
CA PRO A 12 -50.36 -12.25 -24.62
C PRO A 12 -48.85 -12.07 -24.89
N GLN A 13 -48.07 -11.75 -23.86
CA GLN A 13 -46.62 -11.53 -23.97
C GLN A 13 -45.83 -12.83 -24.16
N ILE A 14 -46.20 -13.90 -23.45
CA ILE A 14 -45.56 -15.21 -23.60
C ILE A 14 -45.83 -15.79 -24.99
N SER A 15 -47.03 -15.58 -25.53
CA SER A 15 -47.38 -16.06 -26.87
C SER A 15 -46.49 -15.45 -27.96
N GLN A 16 -46.18 -14.15 -27.86
CA GLN A 16 -45.26 -13.49 -28.80
C GLN A 16 -43.83 -14.04 -28.65
N ILE A 17 -43.34 -14.19 -27.41
CA ILE A 17 -42.00 -14.74 -27.15
C ILE A 17 -41.87 -16.17 -27.69
N LEU A 18 -42.91 -16.99 -27.58
CA LEU A 18 -42.92 -18.34 -28.14
C LEU A 18 -42.92 -18.35 -29.68
N ILE A 19 -43.51 -17.33 -30.31
CA ILE A 19 -43.43 -17.15 -31.77
C ILE A 19 -42.00 -16.77 -32.14
N ASP A 20 -41.41 -15.83 -31.42
CA ASP A 20 -40.06 -15.31 -31.68
C ASP A 20 -38.98 -16.39 -31.47
N LEU A 21 -39.15 -17.23 -30.44
CA LEU A 21 -38.27 -18.36 -30.12
C LEU A 21 -38.62 -19.65 -30.90
N LYS A 22 -39.52 -19.58 -31.88
CA LYS A 22 -40.05 -20.72 -32.66
C LYS A 22 -40.58 -21.85 -31.77
N TYR A 23 -41.87 -21.78 -31.46
CA TYR A 23 -42.60 -22.70 -30.57
C TYR A 23 -42.19 -24.18 -30.63
N ASP A 24 -42.03 -24.74 -31.84
CA ASP A 24 -41.67 -26.16 -32.02
C ASP A 24 -40.27 -26.48 -31.46
N GLU A 25 -39.30 -25.57 -31.59
CA GLU A 25 -37.96 -25.74 -31.01
C GLU A 25 -38.03 -25.77 -29.48
N ILE A 26 -38.83 -24.90 -28.85
CA ILE A 26 -39.06 -24.92 -27.39
C ILE A 26 -39.75 -26.20 -26.93
N VAL A 27 -40.74 -26.70 -27.68
CA VAL A 27 -41.42 -27.95 -27.33
C VAL A 27 -40.44 -29.13 -27.38
N ASP A 28 -39.53 -29.15 -28.36
CA ASP A 28 -38.50 -30.18 -28.44
C ASP A 28 -37.52 -30.09 -27.27
N LEU A 29 -37.05 -28.90 -26.89
CA LEU A 29 -36.22 -28.72 -25.69
C LEU A 29 -36.93 -29.29 -24.44
N ILE A 30 -38.21 -28.96 -24.24
CA ILE A 30 -38.98 -29.49 -23.11
C ILE A 30 -39.10 -31.01 -23.21
N ARG A 31 -39.36 -31.58 -24.39
CA ARG A 31 -39.49 -33.02 -24.60
C ARG A 31 -38.21 -33.76 -24.22
N TYR A 32 -37.06 -33.28 -24.67
CA TYR A 32 -35.78 -33.96 -24.51
C TYR A 32 -35.09 -33.71 -23.16
N ALA A 33 -35.46 -32.66 -22.41
CA ALA A 33 -34.96 -32.44 -21.07
C ALA A 33 -35.22 -33.66 -20.15
N ILE A 34 -34.16 -34.25 -19.60
CA ILE A 34 -34.25 -35.46 -18.77
C ILE A 34 -34.47 -35.06 -17.31
N THR A 35 -33.80 -34.00 -16.87
CA THR A 35 -33.80 -33.52 -15.49
C THR A 35 -34.43 -32.14 -15.35
N GLU A 36 -34.67 -31.73 -14.10
CA GLU A 36 -35.05 -30.35 -13.77
C GLU A 36 -33.99 -29.35 -14.24
N ASP A 37 -32.72 -29.71 -14.09
CA ASP A 37 -31.57 -28.89 -14.48
C ASP A 37 -31.51 -28.67 -15.99
N ASP A 38 -31.67 -29.74 -16.79
CA ASP A 38 -31.73 -29.63 -18.25
C ASP A 38 -32.83 -28.67 -18.70
N LEU A 39 -34.01 -28.75 -18.08
CA LEU A 39 -35.13 -27.89 -18.42
C LEU A 39 -34.85 -26.42 -18.08
N ILE A 40 -34.21 -26.14 -16.95
CA ILE A 40 -33.83 -24.77 -16.57
C ILE A 40 -32.76 -24.24 -17.53
N ARG A 41 -31.71 -25.01 -17.80
CA ARG A 41 -30.61 -24.64 -18.69
C ARG A 41 -31.13 -24.34 -20.08
N ASP A 42 -31.82 -25.30 -20.71
CA ASP A 42 -32.19 -25.22 -22.12
C ASP A 42 -33.18 -24.05 -22.37
N ILE A 43 -34.13 -23.81 -21.47
CA ILE A 43 -35.05 -22.66 -21.56
C ILE A 43 -34.34 -21.33 -21.29
N THR A 44 -33.41 -21.30 -20.35
CA THR A 44 -32.59 -20.11 -20.06
C THR A 44 -31.75 -19.73 -21.27
N GLU A 45 -31.01 -20.69 -21.83
CA GLU A 45 -30.17 -20.49 -23.01
C GLU A 45 -30.99 -20.04 -24.21
N ALA A 46 -32.12 -20.70 -24.49
CA ALA A 46 -33.00 -20.29 -25.59
C ALA A 46 -33.52 -18.86 -25.43
N TYR A 47 -33.92 -18.46 -24.23
CA TYR A 47 -34.45 -17.12 -23.98
C TYR A 47 -33.39 -16.02 -24.08
N PHE A 48 -32.16 -16.26 -23.61
CA PHE A 48 -31.06 -15.30 -23.66
C PHE A 48 -30.23 -15.38 -24.94
N MET A 49 -30.54 -16.30 -25.86
CA MET A 49 -29.84 -16.42 -27.13
C MET A 49 -29.99 -15.14 -27.96
N GLY A 50 -28.86 -14.51 -28.28
CA GLY A 50 -28.81 -13.27 -29.08
C GLY A 50 -29.27 -12.00 -28.35
N LYS A 51 -29.63 -12.06 -27.06
CA LYS A 51 -29.93 -10.88 -26.25
C LYS A 51 -28.64 -10.22 -25.77
N GLU A 52 -28.60 -8.90 -25.88
CA GLU A 52 -27.50 -8.05 -25.40
C GLU A 52 -27.98 -7.16 -24.24
N SER A 53 -27.09 -6.34 -23.67
CA SER A 53 -27.38 -5.55 -22.47
C SER A 53 -28.64 -4.67 -22.59
N GLU A 54 -28.93 -4.12 -23.77
CA GLU A 54 -30.09 -3.24 -24.02
C GLU A 54 -31.42 -3.99 -23.91
N ASP A 55 -31.42 -5.31 -24.10
CA ASP A 55 -32.60 -6.16 -24.03
C ASP A 55 -32.95 -6.60 -22.60
N ILE A 56 -32.11 -6.26 -21.61
CA ILE A 56 -32.19 -6.78 -20.25
C ILE A 56 -32.78 -5.72 -19.30
N ASP A 57 -34.11 -5.62 -19.24
CA ASP A 57 -34.80 -4.93 -18.15
C ASP A 57 -35.07 -5.90 -16.98
N PRO A 58 -34.63 -5.64 -15.74
CA PRO A 58 -34.78 -6.58 -14.62
C PRO A 58 -36.21 -7.04 -14.34
N LYS A 59 -37.21 -6.16 -14.48
CA LYS A 59 -38.60 -6.50 -14.14
C LYS A 59 -39.28 -7.28 -15.26
N GLN A 60 -39.12 -6.81 -16.50
CA GLN A 60 -39.67 -7.42 -17.69
C GLN A 60 -38.98 -8.76 -17.96
N THR A 61 -37.65 -8.77 -18.03
CA THR A 61 -36.86 -9.99 -18.30
C THR A 61 -37.17 -11.09 -17.29
N ARG A 62 -37.22 -10.75 -15.99
CA ARG A 62 -37.62 -11.70 -14.95
C ARG A 62 -39.01 -12.28 -15.23
N ARG A 63 -39.99 -11.42 -15.54
CA ARG A 63 -41.38 -11.84 -15.80
C ARG A 63 -41.45 -12.80 -16.97
N GLU A 64 -40.77 -12.47 -18.06
CA GLU A 64 -40.76 -13.25 -19.30
C GLU A 64 -40.12 -14.63 -19.11
N VAL A 65 -38.88 -14.67 -18.58
CA VAL A 65 -38.16 -15.94 -18.38
C VAL A 65 -38.85 -16.83 -17.34
N MET A 66 -39.41 -16.25 -16.27
CA MET A 66 -40.22 -17.01 -15.31
C MET A 66 -41.49 -17.56 -15.93
N GLY A 67 -42.16 -16.78 -16.80
CA GLY A 67 -43.33 -17.24 -17.54
C GLY A 67 -43.01 -18.46 -18.40
N LEU A 68 -41.91 -18.40 -19.15
CA LEU A 68 -41.44 -19.52 -19.97
C LEU A 68 -41.07 -20.74 -19.12
N LEU A 69 -40.33 -20.58 -18.04
CA LEU A 69 -39.97 -21.67 -17.13
C LEU A 69 -41.22 -22.32 -16.51
N ILE A 70 -42.15 -21.52 -15.97
CA ILE A 70 -43.39 -22.05 -15.39
C ILE A 70 -44.20 -22.82 -16.44
N MET A 71 -44.30 -22.29 -17.66
CA MET A 71 -44.97 -22.96 -18.77
C MET A 71 -44.28 -24.29 -19.10
N ALA A 72 -42.96 -24.28 -19.27
CA ALA A 72 -42.16 -25.45 -19.60
C ALA A 72 -42.33 -26.58 -18.57
N PHE A 73 -42.28 -26.24 -17.27
CA PHE A 73 -42.49 -27.20 -16.19
C PHE A 73 -43.91 -27.78 -16.18
N ARG A 74 -44.94 -26.94 -16.36
CA ARG A 74 -46.33 -27.39 -16.44
C ARG A 74 -46.57 -28.29 -17.65
N TYR A 75 -46.01 -27.94 -18.80
CA TYR A 75 -46.07 -28.75 -20.01
C TYR A 75 -45.36 -30.09 -19.82
N LYS A 76 -44.15 -30.10 -19.24
CA LYS A 76 -43.42 -31.34 -18.95
C LYS A 76 -44.21 -32.27 -18.02
N ASN A 77 -44.77 -31.73 -16.94
CA ASN A 77 -45.55 -32.50 -15.97
C ASN A 77 -46.85 -33.04 -16.57
N SER A 78 -47.57 -32.25 -17.38
CA SER A 78 -48.84 -32.67 -17.99
C SER A 78 -48.67 -33.64 -19.16
N CYS A 79 -47.76 -33.35 -20.09
CA CYS A 79 -47.62 -34.13 -21.33
C CYS A 79 -46.71 -35.34 -21.19
N PHE A 80 -45.76 -35.34 -20.25
CA PHE A 80 -44.79 -36.43 -20.06
C PHE A 80 -44.88 -37.10 -18.68
N ASN A 81 -45.96 -36.83 -17.93
CA ASN A 81 -46.22 -37.40 -16.59
C ASN A 81 -45.04 -37.25 -15.61
N ALA A 82 -44.29 -36.16 -15.76
CA ALA A 82 -43.22 -35.80 -14.85
C ALA A 82 -43.79 -35.25 -13.53
N ARG A 83 -42.98 -35.25 -12.47
CA ARG A 83 -43.34 -34.71 -11.14
C ARG A 83 -42.35 -33.64 -10.68
N LEU A 84 -41.98 -32.73 -11.59
CA LEU A 84 -41.03 -31.65 -11.32
C LEU A 84 -41.70 -30.53 -10.52
N LYS A 85 -40.99 -29.97 -9.53
CA LYS A 85 -41.49 -28.85 -8.75
C LYS A 85 -41.36 -27.58 -9.58
N THR A 86 -42.46 -26.86 -9.79
CA THR A 86 -42.43 -25.61 -10.56
C THR A 86 -41.67 -24.53 -9.79
N PRO A 87 -40.71 -23.82 -10.41
CA PRO A 87 -39.98 -22.72 -9.78
C PRO A 87 -40.93 -21.63 -9.25
N GLN A 88 -40.67 -21.19 -8.01
CA GLN A 88 -41.44 -20.11 -7.36
C GLN A 88 -40.69 -18.77 -7.37
N GLU A 89 -39.38 -18.82 -7.55
CA GLU A 89 -38.50 -17.69 -7.76
C GLU A 89 -37.60 -17.96 -8.97
N ILE A 90 -36.97 -16.93 -9.52
CA ILE A 90 -36.03 -17.08 -10.64
C ILE A 90 -34.87 -17.99 -10.21
N PRO A 91 -34.59 -19.10 -10.92
CA PRO A 91 -33.46 -19.95 -10.58
C PRO A 91 -32.15 -19.15 -10.54
N ALA A 92 -31.26 -19.49 -9.61
CA ALA A 92 -30.01 -18.74 -9.41
C ALA A 92 -29.13 -18.73 -10.67
N ALA A 93 -29.04 -19.86 -11.39
CA ALA A 93 -28.33 -19.96 -12.67
C ALA A 93 -28.97 -19.06 -13.74
N THR A 94 -30.29 -19.07 -13.90
CA THR A 94 -31.00 -18.18 -14.84
C THR A 94 -30.74 -16.70 -14.53
N LEU A 95 -30.72 -16.31 -13.26
CA LEU A 95 -30.38 -14.94 -12.88
C LEU A 95 -28.90 -14.63 -13.17
N ALA A 96 -27.99 -15.56 -12.90
CA ALA A 96 -26.58 -15.38 -13.26
C ALA A 96 -26.39 -15.16 -14.76
N THR A 97 -27.07 -15.94 -15.62
CA THR A 97 -27.06 -15.72 -17.08
C THR A 97 -27.66 -14.38 -17.47
N ALA A 98 -28.74 -13.95 -16.83
CA ALA A 98 -29.28 -12.62 -17.09
C ALA A 98 -28.29 -11.51 -16.73
N LEU A 99 -27.59 -11.63 -15.59
CA LEU A 99 -26.61 -10.66 -15.12
C LEU A 99 -25.34 -10.66 -15.99
N SER A 100 -24.87 -11.81 -16.44
CA SER A 100 -23.69 -11.92 -17.32
C SER A 100 -23.93 -11.22 -18.68
N LYS A 101 -25.17 -11.23 -19.17
CA LYS A 101 -25.60 -10.52 -20.40
C LYS A 101 -25.74 -9.00 -20.27
N THR A 102 -25.77 -8.45 -19.05
CA THR A 102 -25.77 -6.98 -18.87
C THR A 102 -24.43 -6.33 -19.22
N GLY A 103 -23.38 -7.13 -19.41
CA GLY A 103 -22.01 -6.66 -19.61
C GLY A 103 -21.35 -6.03 -18.39
N TYR A 104 -22.10 -5.69 -17.32
CA TYR A 104 -21.57 -4.99 -16.15
C TYR A 104 -20.65 -5.86 -15.29
N PHE A 105 -20.79 -7.17 -15.35
CA PHE A 105 -19.98 -8.08 -14.55
C PHE A 105 -18.79 -8.62 -15.32
N ALA A 106 -17.62 -8.62 -14.69
CA ALA A 106 -16.41 -9.20 -15.24
C ALA A 106 -15.59 -9.84 -14.12
N ARG A 107 -14.87 -10.92 -14.45
CA ARG A 107 -13.78 -11.40 -13.61
C ARG A 107 -12.53 -10.63 -13.95
N ILE A 108 -11.95 -9.92 -12.99
CA ILE A 108 -10.77 -9.09 -13.23
C ILE A 108 -9.57 -9.70 -12.54
N ARG A 109 -8.51 -9.89 -13.33
CA ARG A 109 -7.17 -10.22 -12.87
C ARG A 109 -6.38 -8.95 -12.63
N THR A 110 -5.88 -8.77 -11.41
CA THR A 110 -5.18 -7.55 -10.99
C THR A 110 -3.68 -7.64 -11.16
N ASP A 111 -3.12 -8.85 -11.09
CA ASP A 111 -1.72 -9.14 -11.38
C ASP A 111 -1.58 -10.57 -11.94
N ASN A 112 -0.42 -10.90 -12.49
CA ASN A 112 -0.19 -12.19 -13.14
C ASN A 112 -0.23 -13.39 -12.16
N GLU A 113 -0.17 -13.13 -10.86
CA GLU A 113 -0.13 -14.14 -9.80
C GLU A 113 -1.49 -14.27 -9.08
N SER A 114 -2.43 -13.36 -9.35
CA SER A 114 -3.75 -13.34 -8.72
C SER A 114 -4.79 -14.07 -9.55
N GLU A 115 -5.63 -14.84 -8.85
CA GLU A 115 -6.82 -15.43 -9.44
C GLU A 115 -7.83 -14.32 -9.78
N PRO A 116 -8.45 -14.35 -10.98
CA PRO A 116 -9.49 -13.39 -11.33
C PRO A 116 -10.66 -13.45 -10.35
N ALA A 117 -11.06 -12.31 -9.82
CA ALA A 117 -12.23 -12.20 -8.94
C ALA A 117 -13.38 -11.46 -9.62
N LEU A 118 -14.61 -11.64 -9.16
CA LEU A 118 -15.78 -10.98 -9.76
C LEU A 118 -15.85 -9.50 -9.37
N TYR A 119 -16.09 -8.64 -10.35
CA TYR A 119 -16.32 -7.21 -10.18
C TYR A 119 -17.57 -6.77 -10.96
N VAL A 120 -18.12 -5.63 -10.56
CA VAL A 120 -19.22 -4.95 -11.24
C VAL A 120 -18.79 -3.56 -11.71
N TYR A 121 -19.06 -3.22 -12.96
CA TYR A 121 -18.83 -1.91 -13.54
C TYR A 121 -19.89 -0.92 -13.08
N ASN A 122 -19.45 0.30 -12.77
CA ASN A 122 -20.32 1.39 -12.39
C ASN A 122 -20.43 2.41 -13.52
N ASP A 123 -21.64 2.63 -14.01
CA ASP A 123 -21.97 3.62 -15.05
C ASP A 123 -22.24 5.02 -14.48
N SER A 124 -22.46 5.12 -13.16
CA SER A 124 -22.94 6.32 -12.50
C SER A 124 -22.50 6.38 -11.03
N GLY A 125 -22.71 7.55 -10.40
CA GLY A 125 -22.35 7.80 -9.01
C GLY A 125 -20.84 7.97 -8.78
N LEU A 126 -20.43 7.88 -7.52
CA LEU A 126 -19.05 8.15 -7.08
C LEU A 126 -18.01 7.26 -7.76
N HIS A 127 -18.40 6.07 -8.19
CA HIS A 127 -17.50 5.08 -8.81
C HIS A 127 -17.71 4.95 -10.32
N ALA A 128 -18.41 5.89 -10.95
CA ALA A 128 -18.62 5.90 -12.40
C ALA A 128 -17.29 5.76 -13.16
N GLY A 129 -17.22 4.82 -14.10
CA GLY A 129 -16.02 4.53 -14.88
C GLY A 129 -15.03 3.56 -14.21
N THR A 130 -15.41 2.90 -13.11
CA THR A 130 -14.58 1.86 -12.48
C THR A 130 -15.35 0.58 -12.18
N TYR A 131 -14.58 -0.50 -11.98
CA TYR A 131 -15.07 -1.81 -11.54
C TYR A 131 -14.89 -1.97 -10.03
N ARG A 132 -15.92 -2.46 -9.35
CA ARG A 132 -15.95 -2.66 -7.90
C ARG A 132 -16.02 -4.14 -7.55
N TYR A 133 -15.20 -4.52 -6.58
CA TYR A 133 -15.10 -5.91 -6.12
C TYR A 133 -16.46 -6.38 -5.60
N CYS A 134 -16.93 -7.52 -6.12
CA CYS A 134 -18.14 -8.16 -5.65
C CYS A 134 -17.76 -9.13 -4.53
N ASP A 135 -18.14 -8.80 -3.30
CA ASP A 135 -17.94 -9.70 -2.17
C ASP A 135 -19.18 -10.58 -1.96
N SER A 136 -19.00 -11.89 -2.02
CA SER A 136 -20.09 -12.86 -1.85
C SER A 136 -20.72 -12.83 -0.44
N ARG A 137 -20.04 -12.24 0.54
CA ARG A 137 -20.46 -12.12 1.94
C ARG A 137 -20.98 -10.73 2.30
N ASP A 138 -20.92 -9.77 1.38
CA ASP A 138 -21.45 -8.42 1.62
C ASP A 138 -22.95 -8.35 1.32
N ASP A 139 -23.74 -8.31 2.39
CA ASP A 139 -25.20 -8.20 2.34
C ASP A 139 -25.70 -6.76 2.16
N THR A 140 -24.82 -5.79 1.95
CA THR A 140 -25.14 -4.36 1.77
C THR A 140 -24.55 -3.72 0.51
N GLY A 141 -23.67 -4.43 -0.19
CA GLY A 141 -22.94 -3.92 -1.36
C GLY A 141 -23.76 -3.79 -2.64
N GLU A 142 -23.10 -3.33 -3.71
CA GLU A 142 -23.70 -3.14 -5.04
C GLU A 142 -24.30 -4.44 -5.59
N PHE A 143 -23.56 -5.54 -5.55
CA PHE A 143 -24.05 -6.85 -6.01
C PHE A 143 -25.36 -7.25 -5.33
N HIS A 144 -25.45 -7.05 -4.01
CA HIS A 144 -26.67 -7.31 -3.24
C HIS A 144 -27.85 -6.47 -3.77
N ASN A 145 -27.65 -5.16 -3.95
CA ASN A 145 -28.67 -4.26 -4.47
C ASN A 145 -29.12 -4.65 -5.88
N ILE A 146 -28.19 -5.10 -6.74
CA ILE A 146 -28.50 -5.61 -8.08
C ILE A 146 -29.40 -6.84 -7.98
N VAL A 147 -29.00 -7.86 -7.20
CA VAL A 147 -29.80 -9.08 -7.03
C VAL A 147 -31.20 -8.76 -6.47
N ARG A 148 -31.34 -7.81 -5.53
CA ARG A 148 -32.66 -7.42 -5.00
C ARG A 148 -33.60 -6.82 -6.03
N ARG A 149 -33.09 -6.16 -7.09
CA ARG A 149 -33.92 -5.66 -8.20
C ARG A 149 -34.59 -6.81 -8.95
N TRP A 150 -33.94 -7.97 -9.00
CA TRP A 150 -34.46 -9.19 -9.61
C TRP A 150 -35.25 -10.05 -8.62
N ASN A 151 -34.76 -10.23 -7.40
CA ASN A 151 -35.40 -11.03 -6.36
C ASN A 151 -35.37 -10.29 -5.01
N TYR A 152 -36.46 -9.59 -4.70
CA TYR A 152 -36.59 -8.75 -3.49
C TYR A 152 -36.40 -9.52 -2.18
N THR A 153 -36.80 -10.79 -2.16
CA THR A 153 -36.75 -11.70 -1.01
C THR A 153 -35.55 -12.65 -1.04
N ALA A 154 -34.55 -12.40 -1.89
CA ALA A 154 -33.35 -13.22 -2.01
C ALA A 154 -32.70 -13.44 -0.63
N SER A 155 -32.43 -14.71 -0.30
CA SER A 155 -31.66 -15.08 0.89
C SER A 155 -30.16 -14.94 0.67
N SER A 156 -29.34 -14.92 1.73
CA SER A 156 -27.87 -14.90 1.59
C SER A 156 -27.35 -16.14 0.85
N ARG A 157 -27.97 -17.31 1.08
CA ARG A 157 -27.67 -18.54 0.35
C ARG A 157 -27.95 -18.39 -1.16
N TYR A 158 -29.14 -17.88 -1.50
CA TYR A 158 -29.51 -17.66 -2.90
C TYR A 158 -28.55 -16.67 -3.58
N ARG A 159 -28.19 -15.57 -2.92
CA ARG A 159 -27.20 -14.61 -3.43
C ARG A 159 -25.83 -15.24 -3.68
N HIS A 160 -25.39 -16.10 -2.75
CA HIS A 160 -24.13 -16.82 -2.90
C HIS A 160 -24.17 -17.80 -4.08
N GLU A 161 -25.28 -18.52 -4.28
CA GLU A 161 -25.47 -19.39 -5.45
C GLU A 161 -25.43 -18.58 -6.77
N VAL A 162 -26.13 -17.43 -6.84
CA VAL A 162 -26.05 -16.51 -8.01
C VAL A 162 -24.62 -16.04 -8.24
N PHE A 163 -23.90 -15.66 -7.19
CA PHE A 163 -22.50 -15.24 -7.28
C PHE A 163 -21.61 -16.33 -7.91
N LEU A 164 -21.74 -17.57 -7.46
CA LEU A 164 -20.94 -18.70 -7.96
C LEU A 164 -21.19 -18.97 -9.45
N TYR A 165 -22.46 -19.00 -9.88
CA TYR A 165 -22.80 -19.18 -11.30
C TYR A 165 -22.31 -18.00 -12.14
N LEU A 166 -22.54 -16.76 -11.67
CA LEU A 166 -22.12 -15.56 -12.38
C LEU A 166 -20.60 -15.47 -12.53
N ALA A 167 -19.84 -15.87 -11.51
CA ALA A 167 -18.39 -15.98 -11.59
C ALA A 167 -17.94 -17.04 -12.62
N GLY A 168 -18.73 -18.08 -12.88
CA GLY A 168 -18.46 -19.06 -13.92
C GLY A 168 -18.67 -18.52 -15.34
N GLU A 169 -19.68 -17.66 -15.52
CA GLU A 169 -20.10 -17.15 -16.83
C GLU A 169 -19.48 -15.81 -17.23
N ALA A 170 -19.11 -14.97 -16.25
CA ALA A 170 -18.61 -13.62 -16.53
C ALA A 170 -17.30 -13.64 -17.34
N PRO A 171 -17.15 -12.70 -18.29
CA PRO A 171 -15.93 -12.57 -19.08
C PRO A 171 -14.73 -12.27 -18.18
N THR A 172 -13.56 -12.77 -18.55
CA THR A 172 -12.31 -12.48 -17.84
C THR A 172 -11.61 -11.31 -18.52
N LEU A 173 -11.29 -10.27 -17.74
CA LEU A 173 -10.55 -9.09 -18.15
C LEU A 173 -9.28 -8.96 -17.30
N ASP A 174 -8.30 -8.24 -17.81
CA ASP A 174 -7.10 -7.85 -17.06
C ASP A 174 -7.21 -6.36 -16.68
N GLU A 175 -6.85 -6.03 -15.43
CA GLU A 175 -6.82 -4.64 -14.97
C GLU A 175 -5.84 -3.82 -15.81
N THR A 176 -6.21 -2.58 -16.16
CA THR A 176 -5.32 -1.67 -16.88
C THR A 176 -4.03 -1.42 -16.09
N GLN A 177 -2.91 -1.88 -16.66
CA GLN A 177 -1.56 -1.71 -16.10
C GLN A 177 -0.77 -0.53 -16.71
N ASP A 178 -1.28 0.08 -17.78
CA ASP A 178 -0.62 1.20 -18.44
C ASP A 178 -0.54 2.40 -17.49
N ASP A 179 0.68 2.68 -17.01
CA ASP A 179 0.94 3.73 -16.03
C ASP A 179 0.84 5.14 -16.60
N GLU A 180 0.66 5.30 -17.91
CA GLU A 180 0.51 6.60 -18.56
C GLU A 180 -0.92 7.12 -18.48
N TRP A 181 -1.90 6.22 -18.34
CA TRP A 181 -3.29 6.59 -18.15
C TRP A 181 -3.60 6.76 -16.66
N VAL A 182 -4.07 7.96 -16.32
CA VAL A 182 -4.42 8.34 -14.96
C VAL A 182 -5.96 8.42 -14.86
N PRO A 183 -6.61 7.52 -14.10
CA PRO A 183 -8.04 7.60 -13.89
C PRO A 183 -8.38 8.77 -12.94
N VAL A 184 -9.26 9.65 -13.39
CA VAL A 184 -9.76 10.85 -12.72
C VAL A 184 -11.29 10.81 -12.63
N GLU A 185 -11.93 11.75 -11.94
CA GLU A 185 -13.35 11.62 -11.58
C GLU A 185 -14.26 11.45 -12.81
N ASN A 186 -13.95 12.16 -13.89
CA ASN A 186 -14.74 12.25 -15.11
C ASN A 186 -14.13 11.51 -16.32
N GLY A 187 -13.10 10.68 -16.13
CA GLY A 187 -12.45 9.99 -17.25
C GLY A 187 -11.03 9.52 -16.98
N ALA A 188 -10.21 9.43 -18.03
CA ALA A 188 -8.82 9.05 -17.95
C ALA A 188 -7.95 10.01 -18.76
N PHE A 189 -6.85 10.47 -18.15
CA PHE A 189 -5.91 11.40 -18.77
C PHE A 189 -4.58 10.70 -19.06
N ASN A 190 -4.05 10.82 -20.27
CA ASN A 190 -2.74 10.28 -20.62
C ASN A 190 -1.64 11.34 -20.39
N VAL A 191 -0.74 11.10 -19.44
CA VAL A 191 0.32 12.08 -19.09
C VAL A 191 1.40 12.26 -20.16
N ARG A 192 1.51 11.33 -21.11
CA ARG A 192 2.49 11.40 -22.21
C ARG A 192 1.92 12.10 -23.44
N THR A 193 0.71 11.75 -23.85
CA THR A 193 0.05 12.31 -25.06
C THR A 193 -0.79 13.54 -24.76
N GLN A 194 -1.14 13.78 -23.50
CA GLN A 194 -2.10 14.80 -23.03
C GLN A 194 -3.52 14.61 -23.56
N GLU A 195 -3.83 13.38 -23.99
CA GLU A 195 -5.17 12.97 -24.40
C GLU A 195 -6.06 12.74 -23.17
N PHE A 196 -7.34 13.13 -23.27
CA PHE A 196 -8.35 12.87 -22.25
C PHE A 196 -9.53 12.13 -22.89
N ILE A 197 -9.94 11.02 -22.28
CA ILE A 197 -11.14 10.27 -22.67
C ILE A 197 -12.12 10.35 -21.51
N SER A 198 -13.33 10.83 -21.79
CA SER A 198 -14.40 10.97 -20.82
C SER A 198 -14.94 9.60 -20.44
N ASN A 199 -15.36 9.40 -19.19
CA ASN A 199 -16.06 8.18 -18.79
C ASN A 199 -17.48 8.05 -19.39
N MET A 200 -17.94 9.08 -20.09
CA MET A 200 -19.16 9.09 -20.87
C MET A 200 -18.95 8.69 -22.34
N ASP A 201 -17.69 8.57 -22.79
CA ASP A 201 -17.39 8.15 -24.17
C ASP A 201 -17.52 6.63 -24.28
N ASP A 202 -18.14 6.15 -25.37
CA ASP A 202 -18.40 4.72 -25.58
C ASP A 202 -17.11 3.87 -25.57
N GLU A 203 -16.00 4.44 -26.06
CA GLU A 203 -14.68 3.76 -26.08
C GLU A 203 -14.04 3.60 -24.69
N TYR A 204 -14.47 4.37 -23.68
CA TYR A 204 -13.83 4.38 -22.37
C TYR A 204 -13.84 3.00 -21.72
N ARG A 205 -15.02 2.35 -21.73
CA ARG A 205 -15.21 1.03 -21.11
C ARG A 205 -14.50 -0.09 -21.87
N GLU A 206 -14.35 0.05 -23.18
CA GLU A 206 -13.61 -0.91 -24.00
C GLU A 206 -12.09 -0.81 -23.76
N LYS A 207 -11.61 0.40 -23.49
CA LYS A 207 -10.18 0.70 -23.32
C LYS A 207 -9.69 0.51 -21.89
N PHE A 208 -10.54 0.75 -20.89
CA PHE A 208 -10.10 0.86 -19.49
C PHE A 208 -10.82 -0.09 -18.55
N VAL A 209 -10.02 -0.84 -17.80
CA VAL A 209 -10.43 -1.69 -16.68
C VAL A 209 -9.77 -1.13 -15.43
N PHE A 210 -10.29 -0.02 -14.93
CA PHE A 210 -9.83 0.59 -13.68
C PHE A 210 -10.65 0.11 -12.49
N LEU A 211 -9.98 -0.19 -11.38
CA LEU A 211 -10.63 -0.55 -10.12
C LEU A 211 -10.82 0.66 -9.19
N LYS A 212 -10.06 1.72 -9.42
CA LYS A 212 -9.97 2.93 -8.58
C LYS A 212 -9.74 4.12 -9.51
N LYS A 213 -10.15 5.31 -9.06
CA LYS A 213 -9.92 6.58 -9.75
C LYS A 213 -9.71 7.69 -8.73
N ASN A 214 -9.00 8.75 -9.10
CA ASN A 214 -8.95 9.96 -8.27
C ASN A 214 -10.32 10.65 -8.31
N HIS A 215 -10.83 11.14 -7.18
CA HIS A 215 -12.15 11.81 -7.14
C HIS A 215 -12.11 13.31 -7.47
N THR A 216 -11.02 13.78 -8.07
CA THR A 216 -10.93 15.14 -8.63
C THR A 216 -11.15 15.07 -10.13
N ALA A 217 -12.03 15.94 -10.66
CA ALA A 217 -12.32 16.02 -12.08
C ALA A 217 -11.18 16.71 -12.85
N TYR A 218 -10.87 16.19 -14.03
CA TYR A 218 -10.02 16.90 -14.96
C TYR A 218 -10.80 18.02 -15.64
N ASN A 219 -10.34 19.26 -15.48
CA ASN A 219 -10.91 20.45 -16.10
C ASN A 219 -9.82 21.17 -16.92
N PRO A 220 -9.90 21.17 -18.26
CA PRO A 220 -8.90 21.82 -19.10
C PRO A 220 -8.86 23.36 -18.95
N LYS A 221 -9.88 23.96 -18.33
CA LYS A 221 -9.93 25.41 -18.04
C LYS A 221 -9.30 25.77 -16.70
N ALA A 222 -8.95 24.79 -15.86
CA ALA A 222 -8.30 25.01 -14.56
C ALA A 222 -6.79 25.25 -14.72
N CYS A 223 -6.37 26.00 -15.73
CA CYS A 223 -4.96 26.30 -16.02
C CYS A 223 -4.40 27.49 -15.23
N VAL A 224 -5.24 28.16 -14.43
CA VAL A 224 -4.88 29.30 -13.59
C VAL A 224 -5.34 29.04 -12.16
N SER A 225 -4.49 29.33 -11.19
CA SER A 225 -4.80 29.11 -9.77
C SER A 225 -5.97 30.00 -9.35
N PRO A 226 -7.07 29.44 -8.81
CA PRO A 226 -8.17 30.24 -8.33
C PRO A 226 -7.78 31.01 -7.07
N ILE A 227 -8.18 32.28 -7.00
CA ILE A 227 -8.02 33.11 -5.80
C ILE A 227 -9.26 32.94 -4.95
N ILE A 228 -9.09 32.44 -3.72
CA ILE A 228 -10.17 32.24 -2.77
C ILE A 228 -10.06 33.29 -1.66
N THR A 229 -11.13 34.04 -1.44
CA THR A 229 -11.21 35.04 -0.37
C THR A 229 -11.79 34.40 0.89
N ASP A 230 -11.11 34.59 2.03
CA ASP A 230 -11.66 34.30 3.35
C ASP A 230 -12.76 35.31 3.67
N PRO A 231 -14.02 34.89 3.86
CA PRO A 231 -15.12 35.81 4.13
C PRO A 231 -15.01 36.51 5.50
N ASP A 232 -14.27 35.93 6.45
CA ASP A 232 -14.16 36.46 7.81
C ASP A 232 -13.05 37.53 7.92
N THR A 233 -11.93 37.35 7.23
CA THR A 233 -10.79 38.29 7.28
C THR A 233 -10.70 39.20 6.07
N GLY A 234 -11.28 38.81 4.93
CA GLY A 234 -11.10 39.47 3.63
C GLY A 234 -9.78 39.16 2.93
N ASP A 235 -8.92 38.33 3.53
CA ASP A 235 -7.65 37.91 2.94
C ASP A 235 -7.88 36.98 1.74
N THR A 236 -6.97 37.04 0.77
CA THR A 236 -7.04 36.23 -0.44
C THR A 236 -5.91 35.22 -0.49
N TYR A 237 -6.22 33.98 -0.86
CA TYR A 237 -5.29 32.88 -0.93
C TYR A 237 -5.34 32.20 -2.30
N ASP A 238 -4.17 31.83 -2.81
CA ASP A 238 -4.00 30.91 -3.93
C ASP A 238 -3.13 29.73 -3.49
N ILE A 239 -3.34 28.57 -4.10
CA ILE A 239 -2.68 27.34 -3.64
C ILE A 239 -1.19 27.34 -3.97
N ASP A 240 -0.73 28.05 -5.00
CA ASP A 240 0.69 28.10 -5.35
C ASP A 240 1.48 28.82 -4.26
N THR A 241 1.02 29.98 -3.82
CA THR A 241 1.62 30.72 -2.70
C THR A 241 1.64 29.89 -1.42
N VAL A 242 0.56 29.13 -1.15
CA VAL A 242 0.51 28.22 0.01
C VAL A 242 1.55 27.11 -0.10
N ILE A 243 1.70 26.46 -1.25
CA ILE A 243 2.70 25.41 -1.47
C ILE A 243 4.13 25.98 -1.42
N GLU A 244 4.38 27.11 -2.07
CA GLU A 244 5.67 27.82 -2.02
C GLU A 244 6.03 28.26 -0.60
N SER A 245 5.04 28.48 0.27
CA SER A 245 5.28 28.89 1.65
C SER A 245 6.04 27.85 2.48
N TYR A 246 6.00 26.56 2.13
CA TYR A 246 6.65 25.49 2.90
C TYR A 246 8.18 25.47 2.74
N PHE A 247 8.67 25.58 1.51
CA PHE A 247 10.11 25.43 1.19
C PHE A 247 10.67 26.56 0.32
N GLY A 248 9.87 27.58 0.00
CA GLY A 248 10.27 28.73 -0.81
C GLY A 248 9.98 28.55 -2.30
N LYS A 249 9.66 29.66 -2.97
CA LYS A 249 9.40 29.70 -4.41
C LYS A 249 10.62 29.23 -5.21
N GLY A 250 10.37 28.30 -6.13
CA GLY A 250 11.41 27.77 -7.04
C GLY A 250 12.47 26.89 -6.37
N SER A 251 12.30 26.51 -5.09
CA SER A 251 13.25 25.59 -4.47
C SER A 251 13.07 24.15 -4.97
N PRO A 252 14.14 23.34 -5.01
CA PRO A 252 14.06 21.93 -5.37
C PRO A 252 13.08 21.14 -4.50
N MET A 253 12.96 21.49 -3.21
CA MET A 253 11.99 20.90 -2.28
C MET A 253 10.53 21.25 -2.63
N THR A 254 10.26 22.48 -3.09
CA THR A 254 8.93 22.86 -3.60
C THR A 254 8.60 22.10 -4.89
N GLN A 255 9.57 21.89 -5.79
CA GLN A 255 9.37 21.04 -6.97
C GLN A 255 9.04 19.59 -6.57
N LEU A 256 9.82 18.99 -5.67
CA LEU A 256 9.56 17.64 -5.16
C LEU A 256 8.17 17.53 -4.50
N LEU A 257 7.67 18.58 -3.87
CA LEU A 257 6.32 18.59 -3.28
C LEU A 257 5.23 18.49 -4.34
N TRP A 258 5.38 19.17 -5.49
CA TRP A 258 4.50 18.98 -6.65
C TRP A 258 4.63 17.57 -7.25
N GLU A 259 5.85 17.02 -7.33
CA GLU A 259 6.08 15.66 -7.80
C GLU A 259 5.46 14.60 -6.87
N LEU A 260 5.36 14.86 -5.56
CA LEU A 260 4.63 14.01 -4.61
C LEU A 260 3.11 14.02 -4.88
N PHE A 261 2.52 15.19 -5.17
CA PHE A 261 1.10 15.23 -5.56
C PHE A 261 0.88 14.48 -6.88
N TYR A 262 1.78 14.66 -7.85
CA TYR A 262 1.78 13.89 -9.09
C TYR A 262 1.86 12.38 -8.83
N SER A 263 2.74 11.93 -7.93
CA SER A 263 2.91 10.50 -7.63
C SER A 263 1.67 9.89 -6.98
N LEU A 264 0.97 10.63 -6.13
CA LEU A 264 -0.29 10.21 -5.49
C LEU A 264 -1.40 9.99 -6.51
N VAL A 265 -1.54 10.90 -7.47
CA VAL A 265 -2.58 10.83 -8.50
C VAL A 265 -2.25 9.75 -9.55
N ARG A 266 -0.98 9.64 -9.96
CA ARG A 266 -0.47 8.59 -10.87
C ARG A 266 -0.04 7.35 -10.10
N TYR A 267 -0.96 6.77 -9.34
CA TYR A 267 -0.65 5.68 -8.40
C TYR A 267 -0.13 4.40 -9.09
N LYS A 268 -0.60 4.07 -10.31
CA LYS A 268 -0.09 2.92 -11.10
C LYS A 268 1.41 3.00 -11.39
N LYS A 269 2.01 4.19 -11.39
CA LYS A 269 3.47 4.34 -11.49
C LYS A 269 4.14 4.07 -10.15
N ASN A 270 5.10 3.15 -10.13
CA ASN A 270 5.91 2.89 -8.96
C ASN A 270 7.17 3.75 -8.92
N TYR A 271 7.18 4.75 -8.03
CA TYR A 271 8.35 5.62 -7.81
C TYR A 271 9.34 5.08 -6.80
N ARG A 272 8.99 4.02 -6.06
CA ARG A 272 9.83 3.32 -5.07
C ARG A 272 10.27 4.21 -3.90
N VAL A 273 9.37 5.09 -3.43
CA VAL A 273 9.64 6.07 -2.36
C VAL A 273 8.64 5.94 -1.20
N VAL A 274 9.11 6.22 0.01
CA VAL A 274 8.32 6.42 1.22
C VAL A 274 8.61 7.82 1.76
N HIS A 275 7.56 8.62 1.96
CA HIS A 275 7.69 9.99 2.44
C HIS A 275 7.46 10.04 3.95
N PHE A 276 8.43 10.64 4.67
CA PHE A 276 8.34 10.90 6.10
C PHE A 276 8.34 12.41 6.33
N PHE A 277 7.21 12.95 6.77
CA PHE A 277 7.04 14.36 7.08
C PHE A 277 7.45 14.63 8.52
N CYS A 278 8.73 14.93 8.71
CA CYS A 278 9.37 15.14 10.00
C CYS A 278 9.33 16.62 10.44
N ASN A 279 9.66 16.85 11.70
CA ASN A 279 10.10 18.15 12.20
C ASN A 279 11.26 17.85 13.16
N VAL A 280 12.48 18.22 12.76
CA VAL A 280 13.73 17.80 13.42
C VAL A 280 14.37 18.94 14.23
N ASP A 281 13.75 20.13 14.26
CA ASP A 281 14.35 21.27 14.94
C ASP A 281 14.34 21.09 16.48
N ASN A 282 15.55 21.04 17.05
CA ASN A 282 15.88 20.84 18.48
C ASN A 282 15.29 21.90 19.45
N GLY A 283 14.49 22.84 18.97
CA GLY A 283 14.05 24.01 19.74
C GLY A 283 12.66 23.92 20.35
N THR A 284 11.79 23.00 19.90
CA THR A 284 10.48 22.69 20.52
C THR A 284 9.77 21.69 19.60
N ASN A 285 9.37 20.52 20.10
CA ASN A 285 8.45 19.58 19.45
C ASN A 285 7.04 20.19 19.32
N ALA A 286 6.90 21.38 18.74
CA ALA A 286 5.64 22.10 18.63
C ALA A 286 5.03 21.87 17.25
N GLY A 287 3.72 21.61 17.24
CA GLY A 287 2.92 21.49 16.03
C GLY A 287 2.73 22.82 15.29
N SER A 288 1.85 22.81 14.27
CA SER A 288 1.58 23.93 13.34
C SER A 288 2.59 24.14 12.20
N ASN A 289 3.16 23.06 11.64
CA ASN A 289 4.07 23.14 10.49
C ASN A 289 3.37 22.82 9.14
N GLY A 290 2.03 22.83 9.11
CA GLY A 290 1.23 22.64 7.89
C GLY A 290 1.14 21.20 7.34
N LYS A 291 1.76 20.21 8.00
CA LYS A 291 1.70 18.79 7.58
C LYS A 291 0.26 18.27 7.43
N SER A 292 -0.62 18.60 8.38
CA SER A 292 -2.04 18.22 8.32
C SER A 292 -2.80 18.89 7.16
N THR A 293 -2.42 20.12 6.82
CA THR A 293 -2.96 20.86 5.66
C THR A 293 -2.57 20.16 4.35
N LEU A 294 -1.30 19.76 4.20
CA LEU A 294 -0.85 18.98 3.04
C LEU A 294 -1.55 17.63 2.94
N LEU A 295 -1.71 16.89 4.04
CA LEU A 295 -2.49 15.65 4.04
C LEU A 295 -3.96 15.89 3.66
N SER A 296 -4.54 17.03 4.06
CA SER A 296 -5.92 17.38 3.70
C SER A 296 -6.04 17.65 2.19
N LEU A 297 -5.08 18.36 1.59
CA LEU A 297 -5.01 18.54 0.15
C LEU A 297 -4.87 17.20 -0.58
N MET A 298 -3.95 16.34 -0.14
CA MET A 298 -3.75 15.00 -0.73
C MET A 298 -5.02 14.16 -0.69
N ARG A 299 -5.75 14.17 0.44
CA ARG A 299 -7.03 13.48 0.61
C ARG A 299 -8.11 14.06 -0.30
N GLY A 300 -8.15 15.38 -0.48
CA GLY A 300 -9.04 16.05 -1.43
C GLY A 300 -8.77 15.61 -2.87
N LEU A 301 -7.50 15.59 -3.28
CA LEU A 301 -7.08 15.21 -4.63
C LEU A 301 -7.49 13.78 -5.01
N ILE A 302 -7.14 12.81 -4.15
CA ILE A 302 -7.39 11.40 -4.45
C ILE A 302 -8.84 11.00 -4.11
N GLY A 303 -9.50 11.69 -3.19
CA GLY A 303 -10.86 11.41 -2.76
C GLY A 303 -10.98 10.46 -1.57
N SER A 304 -12.13 10.56 -0.88
CA SER A 304 -12.49 9.67 0.22
C SER A 304 -12.61 8.22 -0.25
N GLY A 305 -12.18 7.27 0.59
CA GLY A 305 -12.15 5.84 0.25
C GLY A 305 -10.86 5.39 -0.46
N ASN A 306 -10.12 6.30 -1.10
CA ASN A 306 -8.84 5.98 -1.76
C ASN A 306 -7.62 6.05 -0.84
N TYR A 307 -7.79 6.30 0.46
CA TYR A 307 -6.69 6.28 1.42
C TYR A 307 -7.04 5.57 2.72
N CYS A 308 -6.02 5.10 3.42
CA CYS A 308 -6.12 4.56 4.77
C CYS A 308 -5.02 5.12 5.69
N SER A 309 -5.21 4.93 7.01
CA SER A 309 -4.30 5.42 8.05
C SER A 309 -3.67 4.26 8.81
N ILE A 310 -2.82 3.47 8.14
CA ILE A 310 -2.13 2.33 8.74
C ILE A 310 -0.74 2.77 9.21
N LYS A 311 -0.50 2.76 10.52
CA LYS A 311 0.82 3.13 11.07
C LYS A 311 1.86 2.05 10.74
N PRO A 312 3.13 2.42 10.50
CA PRO A 312 4.18 1.43 10.24
C PRO A 312 4.35 0.37 11.35
N THR A 313 4.08 0.74 12.61
CA THR A 313 4.14 -0.17 13.76
C THR A 313 3.00 -1.18 13.79
N ASP A 314 1.88 -0.86 13.13
CA ASP A 314 0.68 -1.69 13.08
C ASP A 314 0.64 -2.63 11.86
N MET A 315 1.48 -2.43 10.84
CA MET A 315 1.42 -3.15 9.57
C MET A 315 1.55 -4.68 9.71
N GLY A 316 2.18 -5.18 10.77
CA GLY A 316 2.32 -6.61 11.04
C GLY A 316 1.19 -7.21 11.89
N LYS A 317 0.18 -6.43 12.29
CA LYS A 317 -0.96 -6.91 13.07
C LYS A 317 -2.03 -7.52 12.17
N ASP A 318 -2.76 -8.50 12.70
CA ASP A 318 -3.88 -9.12 11.99
C ASP A 318 -4.91 -8.06 11.53
N PHE A 319 -5.37 -8.21 10.29
CA PHE A 319 -6.35 -7.33 9.65
C PHE A 319 -5.93 -5.87 9.43
N ALA A 320 -4.72 -5.45 9.84
CA ALA A 320 -4.26 -4.06 9.69
C ALA A 320 -4.24 -3.61 8.22
N LEU A 321 -3.95 -4.54 7.31
CA LEU A 321 -3.88 -4.30 5.87
C LEU A 321 -5.21 -4.55 5.15
N GLY A 322 -6.31 -4.83 5.87
CA GLY A 322 -7.58 -5.28 5.26
C GLY A 322 -8.23 -4.28 4.29
N ASN A 323 -7.97 -2.99 4.43
CA ASN A 323 -8.48 -1.94 3.55
C ASN A 323 -7.53 -1.61 2.39
N LEU A 324 -6.30 -2.11 2.41
CA LEU A 324 -5.27 -1.79 1.44
C LEU A 324 -5.68 -2.11 -0.03
N PRO A 325 -6.41 -3.19 -0.32
CA PRO A 325 -6.85 -3.49 -1.68
C PRO A 325 -7.74 -2.41 -2.31
N ASP A 326 -8.40 -1.59 -1.50
CA ASP A 326 -9.36 -0.57 -1.96
C ASP A 326 -8.76 0.84 -2.00
N THR A 327 -7.50 1.03 -1.58
CA THR A 327 -6.85 2.35 -1.50
C THR A 327 -5.73 2.53 -2.52
N THR A 328 -5.37 3.78 -2.78
CA THR A 328 -4.21 4.24 -3.57
C THR A 328 -3.17 5.01 -2.72
N ALA A 329 -3.46 5.25 -1.44
CA ALA A 329 -2.50 5.88 -0.54
C ALA A 329 -2.61 5.41 0.93
N ILE A 330 -1.48 5.42 1.64
CA ILE A 330 -1.43 5.40 3.11
C ILE A 330 -1.03 6.80 3.55
N LEU A 331 -1.92 7.49 4.26
CA LEU A 331 -1.75 8.87 4.70
C LEU A 331 -1.95 8.97 6.22
N VAL A 332 -0.85 8.94 6.95
CA VAL A 332 -0.86 8.97 8.42
C VAL A 332 -0.44 10.34 8.94
N ASP A 333 -1.27 10.91 9.80
CA ASP A 333 -1.13 12.22 10.43
C ASP A 333 -0.16 12.24 11.62
N GLU A 334 -0.09 11.15 12.37
CA GLU A 334 0.80 11.06 13.52
C GLU A 334 1.31 9.63 13.76
N VAL A 335 2.62 9.48 13.56
CA VAL A 335 3.38 8.28 13.92
C VAL A 335 4.27 8.59 15.12
N SER A 336 4.23 7.72 16.13
CA SER A 336 5.07 7.83 17.32
C SER A 336 6.56 7.66 16.97
N VAL A 337 7.39 8.57 17.46
CA VAL A 337 8.86 8.50 17.34
C VAL A 337 9.51 7.62 18.42
N THR A 338 8.74 7.23 19.44
CA THR A 338 9.27 6.45 20.57
C THR A 338 9.23 4.95 20.31
N GLU A 339 8.25 4.49 19.55
CA GLU A 339 8.03 3.08 19.23
C GLU A 339 8.91 2.63 18.06
N PRO A 340 9.70 1.55 18.20
CA PRO A 340 10.51 1.04 17.11
C PRO A 340 9.68 0.33 16.03
N ILE A 341 9.98 0.61 14.77
CA ILE A 341 9.38 -0.05 13.61
C ILE A 341 10.20 -1.30 13.30
N ASN A 342 9.67 -2.46 13.69
CA ASN A 342 10.33 -3.77 13.52
C ASN A 342 9.98 -4.46 12.19
N ASN A 343 8.80 -4.17 11.62
CA ASN A 343 8.26 -4.86 10.44
C ASN A 343 8.54 -4.08 9.14
N ILE A 344 9.79 -3.63 8.96
CA ILE A 344 10.18 -2.86 7.80
C ILE A 344 10.03 -3.63 6.47
N GLU A 345 10.05 -4.95 6.49
CA GLU A 345 9.89 -5.75 5.27
C GLU A 345 8.53 -5.52 4.60
N ILE A 346 7.44 -5.36 5.36
CA ILE A 346 6.13 -5.01 4.79
C ILE A 346 6.20 -3.64 4.12
N LEU A 347 6.79 -2.65 4.80
CA LEU A 347 6.98 -1.31 4.24
C LEU A 347 7.83 -1.34 2.96
N LYS A 348 8.88 -2.16 2.91
CA LYS A 348 9.73 -2.36 1.72
C LYS A 348 8.93 -3.01 0.59
N THR A 349 8.17 -4.07 0.87
CA THR A 349 7.31 -4.74 -0.13
C THR A 349 6.30 -3.78 -0.72
N LEU A 350 5.63 -2.97 0.11
CA LEU A 350 4.67 -1.96 -0.36
C LEU A 350 5.36 -0.85 -1.18
N ALA A 351 6.56 -0.43 -0.81
CA ALA A 351 7.31 0.58 -1.54
C ALA A 351 7.86 0.04 -2.87
N THR A 352 8.34 -1.21 -2.93
CA THR A 352 8.91 -1.76 -4.16
C THR A 352 7.91 -2.39 -5.09
N ARG A 353 6.75 -2.82 -4.57
CA ARG A 353 5.73 -3.59 -5.29
C ARG A 353 6.28 -4.86 -5.96
N ASP A 354 7.38 -5.40 -5.43
CA ASP A 354 8.05 -6.59 -6.00
C ASP A 354 7.33 -7.90 -5.62
N ALA A 355 6.44 -7.88 -4.62
CA ALA A 355 5.69 -9.04 -4.17
C ALA A 355 4.24 -8.69 -3.82
N SER A 356 3.34 -9.66 -3.99
CA SER A 356 1.94 -9.56 -3.60
C SER A 356 1.78 -9.66 -2.08
N VAL A 357 0.78 -8.95 -1.56
CA VAL A 357 0.45 -8.93 -0.13
C VAL A 357 -0.93 -9.56 0.07
N THR A 358 -1.01 -10.58 0.92
CA THR A 358 -2.28 -11.14 1.34
C THR A 358 -2.85 -10.30 2.47
N THR A 359 -4.03 -9.76 2.24
CA THR A 359 -4.79 -8.95 3.18
C THR A 359 -6.01 -9.72 3.65
N GLN A 360 -6.36 -9.54 4.92
CA GLN A 360 -7.54 -10.17 5.51
C GLN A 360 -8.39 -9.06 6.13
N ARG A 361 -9.71 -9.19 6.00
CA ARG A 361 -10.69 -8.35 6.72
C ARG A 361 -11.63 -9.28 7.48
N LYS A 362 -12.04 -8.88 8.68
CA LYS A 362 -12.93 -9.72 9.51
C LYS A 362 -14.20 -10.09 8.74
N PHE A 363 -14.51 -11.38 8.68
CA PHE A 363 -15.69 -11.96 8.02
C PHE A 363 -15.70 -11.91 6.48
N HIS A 364 -14.64 -11.41 5.85
CA HIS A 364 -14.49 -11.38 4.38
C HIS A 364 -13.45 -12.40 3.91
N ASP A 365 -13.48 -12.72 2.62
CA ASP A 365 -12.46 -13.58 2.02
C ASP A 365 -11.11 -12.84 1.93
N PRO A 366 -9.97 -13.52 2.19
CA PRO A 366 -8.65 -12.93 1.99
C PRO A 366 -8.44 -12.47 0.55
N ARG A 367 -7.78 -11.32 0.37
CA ARG A 367 -7.42 -10.78 -0.95
C ARG A 367 -5.91 -10.69 -1.07
N THR A 368 -5.36 -11.34 -2.09
CA THR A 368 -3.93 -11.30 -2.41
C THR A 368 -3.74 -10.50 -3.68
N GLY A 369 -2.81 -9.55 -3.64
CA GLY A 369 -2.38 -8.83 -4.83
C GLY A 369 -1.32 -7.78 -4.54
N ARG A 370 -0.81 -7.15 -5.59
CA ARG A 370 0.11 -6.00 -5.46
C ARG A 370 -0.65 -4.72 -5.14
N TRP A 371 -0.08 -3.88 -4.27
CA TRP A 371 -0.66 -2.59 -3.92
C TRP A 371 0.04 -1.46 -4.67
N ASP A 372 -0.74 -0.69 -5.44
CA ASP A 372 -0.23 0.40 -6.28
C ASP A 372 -0.19 1.76 -5.59
N GLY A 373 -0.17 1.83 -4.27
CA GLY A 373 -0.27 3.13 -3.61
C GLY A 373 1.05 3.83 -3.30
N ASN A 374 0.92 5.02 -2.74
CA ASN A 374 2.01 5.83 -2.18
C ASN A 374 1.85 5.97 -0.66
N MET A 375 2.94 6.22 0.05
CA MET A 375 2.94 6.27 1.52
C MET A 375 3.52 7.60 2.03
N VAL A 376 2.75 8.28 2.87
CA VAL A 376 3.15 9.51 3.58
C VAL A 376 2.88 9.34 5.07
N PHE A 377 3.93 9.46 5.87
CA PHE A 377 3.88 9.35 7.32
C PHE A 377 4.33 10.65 7.97
N CYS A 378 3.44 11.30 8.72
CA CYS A 378 3.78 12.47 9.51
C CYS A 378 4.28 12.06 10.91
N CYS A 379 5.36 12.68 11.36
CA CYS A 379 5.96 12.44 12.66
C CYS A 379 6.63 13.70 13.24
N ASN A 380 6.70 13.77 14.57
CA ASN A 380 7.31 14.88 15.30
C ASN A 380 8.74 14.55 15.72
N GLY A 381 9.57 14.22 14.72
CA GLY A 381 10.96 13.81 14.87
C GLY A 381 11.30 12.64 13.97
N PHE A 382 12.47 12.04 14.17
CA PHE A 382 12.86 10.84 13.45
C PHE A 382 12.21 9.59 14.03
N LEU A 383 11.63 8.76 13.16
CA LEU A 383 11.10 7.45 13.53
C LEU A 383 12.24 6.49 13.84
N LYS A 384 12.07 5.59 14.80
CA LYS A 384 13.07 4.55 15.07
C LYS A 384 12.85 3.38 14.13
N ILE A 385 13.47 3.41 12.96
CA ILE A 385 13.37 2.32 11.98
C ILE A 385 14.54 1.35 12.22
N ILE A 386 14.21 0.10 12.53
CA ILE A 386 15.22 -0.95 12.73
C ILE A 386 15.45 -1.65 11.38
N GLU A 387 16.57 -1.34 10.73
CA GLU A 387 16.97 -1.89 9.45
C GLU A 387 18.44 -2.33 9.51
N LYS A 388 18.77 -3.48 8.89
CA LYS A 388 20.08 -4.13 9.04
C LYS A 388 21.00 -4.01 7.82
N THR A 389 20.49 -3.55 6.67
CA THR A 389 21.13 -3.72 5.35
C THR A 389 21.42 -2.42 4.61
N GLY A 390 20.99 -1.26 5.12
CA GLY A 390 20.99 0.05 4.47
C GLY A 390 20.09 0.15 3.22
N ALA A 391 19.65 -0.98 2.68
CA ALA A 391 18.96 -1.06 1.40
C ALA A 391 17.64 -0.30 1.39
N ALA A 392 16.95 -0.19 2.53
CA ALA A 392 15.69 0.54 2.61
C ALA A 392 15.87 2.07 2.56
N GLU A 393 16.98 2.60 3.08
CA GLU A 393 17.20 4.05 3.26
C GLU A 393 17.14 4.84 1.95
N ARG A 394 17.59 4.24 0.84
CA ARG A 394 17.51 4.86 -0.51
C ARG A 394 16.08 5.17 -0.97
N ARG A 395 15.06 4.59 -0.31
CA ARG A 395 13.64 4.82 -0.57
C ARG A 395 13.05 5.85 0.38
N PHE A 396 13.77 6.25 1.43
CA PHE A 396 13.26 7.15 2.45
C PHE A 396 13.52 8.60 2.07
N TYR A 397 12.45 9.37 2.08
CA TYR A 397 12.46 10.79 1.84
C TYR A 397 12.02 11.44 3.15
N PHE A 398 13.01 11.83 3.96
CA PHE A 398 12.77 12.55 5.20
C PHE A 398 12.67 14.04 4.89
N TRP A 399 11.47 14.58 5.02
CA TRP A 399 11.17 15.99 4.81
C TRP A 399 11.31 16.72 6.14
N ASN A 400 12.17 17.73 6.22
CA ASN A 400 12.27 18.57 7.40
C ASN A 400 11.41 19.83 7.28
N PHE A 401 10.22 19.81 7.90
CA PHE A 401 9.32 20.97 7.93
C PHE A 401 9.70 21.90 9.09
N THR A 402 10.57 22.88 8.84
CA THR A 402 11.08 23.83 9.87
C THR A 402 10.17 25.04 10.08
N LYS A 403 9.41 25.44 9.04
CA LYS A 403 8.53 26.61 9.11
C LYS A 403 7.34 26.37 10.04
N ARG A 404 7.01 27.40 10.83
CA ARG A 404 5.80 27.44 11.65
C ARG A 404 4.81 28.43 11.07
N PHE A 405 3.58 27.97 10.92
CA PHE A 405 2.43 28.82 10.69
C PHE A 405 1.89 29.15 12.08
N THR A 406 1.66 30.41 12.45
CA THR A 406 1.23 30.79 13.83
C THR A 406 -0.03 31.65 13.89
N GLY A 407 -0.58 32.14 12.77
CA GLY A 407 -1.91 32.77 12.71
C GLY A 407 -3.04 31.75 12.78
N ALA A 408 -4.06 31.96 13.62
CA ALA A 408 -5.13 30.98 13.88
C ALA A 408 -6.26 31.01 12.84
N SER A 409 -6.62 32.20 12.34
CA SER A 409 -7.65 32.39 11.30
C SER A 409 -7.22 31.75 9.97
N ASP A 410 -6.03 32.09 9.50
CA ASP A 410 -5.52 31.71 8.17
C ASP A 410 -5.35 30.19 8.06
N LYS A 411 -4.92 29.53 9.15
CA LYS A 411 -4.73 28.08 9.19
C LYS A 411 -6.02 27.31 8.97
N ASN A 412 -7.08 27.71 9.66
CA ASN A 412 -8.34 26.99 9.62
C ASN A 412 -8.98 27.16 8.25
N PHE A 413 -8.98 28.39 7.70
CA PHE A 413 -9.50 28.62 6.36
C PHE A 413 -8.72 27.83 5.30
N ILE A 414 -7.39 27.87 5.33
CA ILE A 414 -6.57 27.11 4.38
C ILE A 414 -6.85 25.61 4.49
N GLN A 415 -6.85 25.05 5.70
CA GLN A 415 -6.99 23.62 5.92
C GLN A 415 -8.43 23.10 5.68
N ASP A 416 -9.44 23.88 6.05
CA ASP A 416 -10.82 23.43 6.03
C ASP A 416 -11.61 23.87 4.81
N VAL A 417 -11.16 24.93 4.13
CA VAL A 417 -11.83 25.49 2.94
C VAL A 417 -10.91 25.40 1.71
N LEU A 418 -9.78 26.11 1.69
CA LEU A 418 -8.96 26.28 0.48
C LEU A 418 -8.53 24.93 -0.13
N VAL A 419 -7.93 24.05 0.66
CA VAL A 419 -7.40 22.76 0.16
C VAL A 419 -8.48 21.71 -0.14
N LYS A 420 -9.75 22.05 0.11
CA LYS A 420 -10.91 21.21 -0.20
C LYS A 420 -11.81 21.84 -1.27
N ASP A 421 -11.53 23.07 -1.72
CA ASP A 421 -12.29 23.75 -2.77
C ASP A 421 -12.09 23.03 -4.10
N GLU A 422 -13.20 22.69 -4.76
CA GLU A 422 -13.21 21.92 -6.01
C GLU A 422 -12.34 22.58 -7.09
N ARG A 423 -12.40 23.91 -7.24
CA ARG A 423 -11.62 24.64 -8.25
C ARG A 423 -10.13 24.58 -7.95
N VAL A 424 -9.77 24.59 -6.66
CA VAL A 424 -8.38 24.45 -6.21
C VAL A 424 -7.87 23.03 -6.53
N LEU A 425 -8.68 22.01 -6.23
CA LEU A 425 -8.34 20.62 -6.53
C LEU A 425 -8.20 20.38 -8.04
N GLU A 426 -9.14 20.86 -8.84
CA GLU A 426 -9.07 20.83 -10.32
C GLU A 426 -7.81 21.52 -10.84
N TYR A 427 -7.45 22.69 -10.30
CA TYR A 427 -6.22 23.40 -10.67
C TYR A 427 -4.97 22.58 -10.32
N VAL A 428 -4.90 22.04 -9.11
CA VAL A 428 -3.75 21.23 -8.67
C VAL A 428 -3.62 19.99 -9.55
N LEU A 429 -4.72 19.30 -9.84
CA LEU A 429 -4.76 18.14 -10.74
C LEU A 429 -4.30 18.53 -12.16
N TYR A 430 -4.84 19.63 -12.72
CA TYR A 430 -4.43 20.12 -14.03
C TYR A 430 -2.92 20.39 -14.06
N LYS A 431 -2.41 21.13 -13.07
CA LYS A 431 -0.99 21.52 -12.99
C LYS A 431 -0.08 20.29 -12.97
N ILE A 432 -0.35 19.31 -12.10
CA ILE A 432 0.50 18.13 -11.97
C ILE A 432 0.44 17.23 -13.22
N LEU A 433 -0.73 17.04 -13.82
CA LEU A 433 -0.87 16.23 -15.05
C LEU A 433 -0.13 16.85 -16.25
N HIS A 434 0.07 18.17 -16.23
CA HIS A 434 0.82 18.90 -17.27
C HIS A 434 2.31 19.10 -16.95
N MET A 435 2.84 18.53 -15.86
CA MET A 435 4.30 18.50 -15.59
C MET A 435 5.06 17.55 -16.53
N GLY A 436 4.33 16.79 -17.36
CA GLY A 436 4.88 15.77 -18.25
C GLY A 436 5.14 14.44 -17.53
N ASP A 437 5.69 13.49 -18.27
CA ASP A 437 5.90 12.13 -17.79
C ASP A 437 7.12 12.02 -16.86
N ILE A 438 6.90 12.31 -15.57
CA ILE A 438 7.92 12.14 -14.53
C ILE A 438 8.17 10.65 -14.33
N LYS A 439 9.35 10.17 -14.74
CA LYS A 439 9.76 8.76 -14.60
C LYS A 439 10.29 8.41 -13.22
N LYS A 440 10.84 9.39 -12.50
CA LYS A 440 11.41 9.25 -11.16
C LYS A 440 11.27 10.59 -10.43
N LEU A 441 10.95 10.53 -9.13
CA LEU A 441 10.93 11.72 -8.28
C LEU A 441 12.36 12.26 -8.12
N SER A 442 12.48 13.58 -8.11
CA SER A 442 13.71 14.29 -7.79
C SER A 442 14.16 13.97 -6.36
N ARG A 443 15.47 14.01 -6.11
CA ARG A 443 16.02 13.86 -4.75
C ARG A 443 16.91 15.07 -4.46
N PRO A 444 16.34 16.16 -3.93
CA PRO A 444 17.09 17.33 -3.52
C PRO A 444 18.14 17.01 -2.45
N GLN A 445 19.19 17.82 -2.39
CA GLN A 445 20.28 17.66 -1.41
C GLN A 445 19.75 17.70 0.03
N GLU A 446 18.71 18.48 0.29
CA GLU A 446 18.07 18.62 1.61
C GLU A 446 17.48 17.29 2.11
N ILE A 447 17.04 16.40 1.21
CA ILE A 447 16.58 15.05 1.57
C ILE A 447 17.76 14.18 2.03
N ASP A 448 18.90 14.28 1.35
CA ASP A 448 20.13 13.56 1.72
C ASP A 448 20.73 14.10 3.02
N ASP A 449 20.76 15.42 3.20
CA ASP A 449 21.22 16.06 4.44
C ASP A 449 20.34 15.64 5.63
N THR A 450 19.02 15.56 5.44
CA THR A 450 18.09 15.10 6.48
C THR A 450 18.25 13.61 6.76
N LEU A 451 18.55 12.79 5.75
CA LEU A 451 18.87 11.38 5.94
C LEU A 451 20.18 11.18 6.72
N ASP A 452 21.18 12.03 6.49
CA ASP A 452 22.43 12.00 7.26
C ASP A 452 22.22 12.45 8.72
N GLN A 453 21.35 13.45 8.95
CA GLN A 453 20.91 13.80 10.31
C GLN A 453 20.16 12.64 10.97
N TYR A 454 19.28 11.95 10.23
CA TYR A 454 18.60 10.75 10.69
C TYR A 454 19.60 9.70 11.15
N ARG A 455 20.61 9.37 10.31
CA ARG A 455 21.66 8.39 10.64
C ARG A 455 22.41 8.74 11.91
N LYS A 456 22.74 10.02 12.10
CA LYS A 456 23.41 10.55 13.32
C LYS A 456 22.48 10.54 14.55
N ALA A 457 21.17 10.68 14.38
CA ALA A 457 20.20 10.69 15.47
C ALA A 457 19.75 9.29 15.89
N THR A 458 19.68 8.35 14.95
CA THR A 458 19.38 6.92 15.19
C THR A 458 20.65 6.10 15.38
N TYR A 459 21.76 6.78 15.64
CA TYR A 459 23.10 6.25 15.59
C TYR A 459 23.31 5.10 16.57
N ASN A 460 23.80 4.00 16.04
CA ASN A 460 24.19 2.86 16.84
C ASN A 460 25.59 3.16 17.40
N THR A 461 25.67 3.53 18.68
CA THR A 461 26.94 3.81 19.37
C THR A 461 27.90 2.64 19.33
N VAL A 462 27.42 1.40 19.14
CA VAL A 462 28.29 0.24 18.92
C VAL A 462 28.96 0.31 17.54
N HIS A 463 28.25 0.77 16.50
CA HIS A 463 28.85 0.92 15.16
C HIS A 463 29.86 2.08 15.13
N GLU A 464 29.61 3.17 15.85
CA GLU A 464 30.60 4.26 16.03
C GLU A 464 31.88 3.73 16.64
N PHE A 465 31.74 3.09 17.80
CA PHE A 465 32.82 2.46 18.52
C PHE A 465 33.60 1.50 17.61
N MET A 466 32.90 0.63 16.87
CA MET A 466 33.57 -0.31 15.98
C MET A 466 34.24 0.39 14.79
N ASN A 467 33.65 1.43 14.20
CA ASN A 467 34.30 2.18 13.13
C ASN A 467 35.59 2.85 13.61
N GLU A 468 35.57 3.44 14.81
CA GLU A 468 36.74 4.12 15.36
C GLU A 468 37.86 3.12 15.75
N MET A 469 37.48 1.97 16.30
CA MET A 469 38.44 1.01 16.83
C MET A 469 38.96 0.05 15.76
N ALA A 470 38.09 -0.38 14.85
CA ALA A 470 38.32 -1.54 13.98
C ALA A 470 38.56 -1.21 12.50
N LEU A 471 38.37 0.05 12.07
CA LEU A 471 38.68 0.48 10.70
C LEU A 471 39.96 1.33 10.66
N PRO A 472 40.62 1.40 9.48
CA PRO A 472 41.80 2.25 9.31
C PRO A 472 41.43 3.74 9.44
N ASP A 473 42.25 4.49 10.17
CA ASP A 473 42.21 5.96 10.17
C ASP A 473 42.74 6.54 8.84
N SER A 474 42.78 7.87 8.74
CA SER A 474 43.28 8.57 7.54
C SER A 474 44.76 8.31 7.23
N ALA A 475 45.52 7.77 8.18
CA ALA A 475 46.90 7.34 8.03
C ALA A 475 47.03 5.81 7.83
N GLY A 476 45.91 5.08 7.75
CA GLY A 476 45.86 3.64 7.55
C GLY A 476 46.05 2.81 8.82
N ASN A 477 46.02 3.42 10.00
CA ASN A 477 46.22 2.70 11.27
C ASN A 477 44.90 2.18 11.82
N ILE A 478 44.90 0.94 12.32
CA ILE A 478 43.76 0.35 13.04
C ILE A 478 44.12 0.34 14.53
N LYS A 479 43.23 0.88 15.38
CA LYS A 479 43.49 0.98 16.84
C LYS A 479 43.54 -0.40 17.52
N LEU A 480 42.66 -1.31 17.12
CA LEU A 480 42.66 -2.70 17.60
C LEU A 480 43.90 -3.45 17.08
N VAL A 481 44.84 -3.76 17.97
CA VAL A 481 46.09 -4.44 17.55
C VAL A 481 45.93 -5.94 17.46
N TRP A 482 45.08 -6.54 18.30
CA TRP A 482 44.79 -7.97 18.23
C TRP A 482 44.09 -8.35 16.90
N THR A 483 44.31 -9.57 16.43
CA THR A 483 43.56 -10.12 15.27
C THR A 483 42.36 -10.94 15.70
N MET A 484 42.25 -11.29 16.98
CA MET A 484 41.04 -11.87 17.58
C MET A 484 40.56 -11.01 18.74
N GLN A 485 39.30 -10.61 18.69
CA GLN A 485 38.66 -9.77 19.69
C GLN A 485 37.54 -10.52 20.42
N PRO A 486 37.79 -10.96 21.66
CA PRO A 486 36.74 -11.57 22.48
C PRO A 486 35.60 -10.59 22.70
N PHE A 487 34.36 -11.03 22.51
CA PHE A 487 33.19 -10.16 22.65
C PHE A 487 33.06 -9.55 24.04
N ARG A 488 33.43 -10.30 25.08
CA ARG A 488 33.48 -9.79 26.46
C ARG A 488 34.45 -8.62 26.58
N TRP A 489 35.62 -8.70 25.96
CA TRP A 489 36.62 -7.65 26.00
C TRP A 489 36.13 -6.41 25.25
N LEU A 490 35.62 -6.59 24.02
CA LEU A 490 35.03 -5.50 23.23
C LEU A 490 33.88 -4.81 23.99
N PHE A 491 33.05 -5.56 24.72
CA PHE A 491 31.98 -4.97 25.51
C PHE A 491 32.51 -4.10 26.65
N GLU A 492 33.50 -4.57 27.40
CA GLU A 492 34.11 -3.81 28.49
C GLU A 492 34.85 -2.56 27.95
N LEU A 493 35.53 -2.69 26.80
CA LEU A 493 36.15 -1.56 26.10
C LEU A 493 35.11 -0.54 25.61
N TYR A 494 34.02 -0.99 25.01
CA TYR A 494 32.91 -0.13 24.60
C TYR A 494 32.30 0.65 25.78
N GLN A 495 32.10 -0.02 26.92
CA GLN A 495 31.60 0.65 28.13
C GLN A 495 32.53 1.77 28.60
N ALA A 496 33.84 1.54 28.53
CA ALA A 496 34.84 2.53 28.91
C ALA A 496 34.94 3.67 27.89
N TRP A 497 34.93 3.36 26.60
CA TRP A 497 34.93 4.33 25.50
C TRP A 497 33.70 5.26 25.55
N LEU A 498 32.50 4.71 25.76
CA LEU A 498 31.28 5.51 25.92
C LEU A 498 31.41 6.55 27.04
N LEU A 499 32.01 6.15 28.17
CA LEU A 499 32.14 7.02 29.33
C LEU A 499 33.23 8.08 29.10
N LYS A 500 34.37 7.68 28.54
CA LYS A 500 35.54 8.55 28.38
C LYS A 500 35.36 9.55 27.25
N ASP A 501 34.86 9.10 26.10
CA ASP A 501 34.89 9.87 24.86
C ASP A 501 33.55 10.56 24.57
N LEU A 502 32.44 9.96 25.00
CA LEU A 502 31.09 10.53 24.84
C LEU A 502 30.46 11.04 26.14
N GLY A 503 31.06 10.78 27.31
CA GLY A 503 30.47 11.14 28.61
C GLY A 503 29.18 10.37 28.93
N GLN A 504 28.95 9.22 28.28
CA GLN A 504 27.72 8.44 28.39
C GLN A 504 27.94 7.13 29.15
N HIS A 505 26.97 6.73 29.97
CA HIS A 505 26.95 5.39 30.56
C HIS A 505 26.31 4.38 29.61
N ASN A 506 26.90 3.18 29.53
CA ASN A 506 26.33 2.08 28.76
C ASN A 506 24.94 1.68 29.27
N LYS A 507 23.95 1.68 28.37
CA LYS A 507 22.58 1.20 28.62
C LYS A 507 22.29 -0.14 27.94
N LEU A 508 23.23 -0.67 27.13
CA LEU A 508 23.04 -1.90 26.38
C LEU A 508 23.37 -3.12 27.23
N THR A 509 22.56 -4.17 27.08
CA THR A 509 22.91 -5.51 27.59
C THR A 509 24.00 -6.13 26.71
N LYS A 510 24.77 -7.08 27.26
CA LYS A 510 25.74 -7.87 26.49
C LYS A 510 25.11 -8.47 25.23
N LYS A 511 23.89 -9.04 25.35
CA LYS A 511 23.16 -9.64 24.22
C LYS A 511 22.89 -8.63 23.11
N LYS A 512 22.42 -7.42 23.44
CA LYS A 512 22.14 -6.37 22.46
C LYS A 512 23.43 -5.87 21.80
N PHE A 513 24.48 -5.66 22.58
CA PHE A 513 25.81 -5.33 22.06
C PHE A 513 26.33 -6.37 21.06
N CYS A 514 26.22 -7.67 21.40
CA CYS A 514 26.61 -8.74 20.48
C CYS A 514 25.82 -8.67 19.16
N GLN A 515 24.50 -8.43 19.22
CA GLN A 515 23.67 -8.30 18.02
C GLN A 515 24.11 -7.12 17.14
N ASP A 516 24.49 -6.01 17.77
CA ASP A 516 24.95 -4.80 17.07
C ASP A 516 26.35 -4.99 16.46
N ILE A 517 27.27 -5.68 17.13
CA ILE A 517 28.55 -6.09 16.51
C ILE A 517 28.31 -7.02 15.32
N MET A 518 27.39 -7.98 15.43
CA MET A 518 27.06 -8.89 14.32
C MET A 518 26.53 -8.11 13.11
N ALA A 519 25.66 -7.13 13.34
CA ALA A 519 25.17 -6.25 12.28
C ALA A 519 26.30 -5.42 11.66
N TRP A 520 27.20 -4.85 12.48
CA TRP A 520 28.37 -4.12 12.01
C TRP A 520 29.32 -5.00 11.19
N CYS A 521 29.62 -6.22 11.65
CA CYS A 521 30.50 -7.17 10.95
C CYS A 521 29.93 -7.58 9.59
N ALA A 522 28.60 -7.72 9.47
CA ALA A 522 27.95 -8.04 8.20
C ALA A 522 28.12 -6.92 7.14
N LEU A 523 28.40 -5.68 7.57
CA LEU A 523 28.70 -4.56 6.69
C LEU A 523 30.19 -4.51 6.25
N HIS A 524 31.07 -5.26 6.92
CA HIS A 524 32.52 -5.27 6.67
C HIS A 524 33.06 -6.70 6.47
N PRO A 525 32.45 -7.50 5.55
CA PRO A 525 32.75 -8.93 5.42
C PRO A 525 34.15 -9.22 4.86
N ASP A 526 34.78 -8.25 4.20
CA ASP A 526 36.12 -8.41 3.61
C ASP A 526 37.23 -8.25 4.65
N ASP A 527 36.98 -7.47 5.71
CA ASP A 527 37.97 -7.13 6.74
C ASP A 527 37.80 -7.96 8.02
N TRP A 528 36.56 -8.35 8.34
CA TRP A 528 36.22 -8.98 9.62
C TRP A 528 35.34 -10.23 9.45
N GLU A 529 35.56 -11.22 10.30
CA GLU A 529 34.81 -12.48 10.38
C GLU A 529 34.26 -12.68 11.80
N LEU A 530 32.97 -13.01 11.90
CA LEU A 530 32.33 -13.38 13.17
C LEU A 530 32.50 -14.88 13.44
N ARG A 531 32.97 -15.23 14.65
CA ARG A 531 32.95 -16.62 15.15
C ARG A 531 32.08 -16.72 16.39
N SER A 532 31.08 -17.60 16.36
CA SER A 532 30.11 -17.78 17.44
C SER A 532 30.36 -19.04 18.26
N GLY A 533 29.92 -19.02 19.53
CA GLY A 533 30.12 -20.12 20.48
C GLY A 533 31.52 -20.15 21.07
N ALA A 534 32.02 -21.35 21.37
CA ALA A 534 33.36 -21.54 21.93
C ALA A 534 34.44 -21.36 20.85
N VAL A 535 35.09 -20.20 20.84
CA VAL A 535 36.14 -19.85 19.88
C VAL A 535 37.51 -20.08 20.50
N HIS A 536 38.29 -21.00 19.93
CA HIS A 536 39.67 -21.25 20.33
C HIS A 536 40.59 -20.13 19.81
N ARG A 537 41.45 -19.61 20.69
CA ARG A 537 42.42 -18.54 20.39
C ARG A 537 43.52 -19.07 19.45
N PRO A 538 43.62 -18.57 18.20
CA PRO A 538 44.72 -18.96 17.33
C PRO A 538 46.06 -18.46 17.88
N LYS A 539 47.14 -19.22 17.62
CA LYS A 539 48.51 -18.79 17.93
C LYS A 539 48.80 -17.46 17.21
N GLY A 540 49.45 -16.51 17.88
CA GLY A 540 49.70 -15.17 17.32
C GLY A 540 48.57 -14.15 17.50
N ALA A 541 47.32 -14.56 17.73
CA ALA A 541 46.17 -13.66 17.57
C ALA A 541 46.06 -12.54 18.61
N MET A 542 46.67 -12.72 19.77
CA MET A 542 46.64 -11.79 20.91
C MET A 542 48.00 -11.73 21.63
N GLU A 543 49.12 -11.91 20.92
CA GLU A 543 50.46 -11.98 21.53
C GLU A 543 51.03 -10.60 21.89
N GLN A 544 50.58 -9.55 21.21
CA GLN A 544 51.01 -8.16 21.48
C GLN A 544 50.20 -7.57 22.64
N ASN A 545 50.78 -6.63 23.38
CA ASN A 545 50.03 -5.87 24.38
C ASN A 545 49.02 -4.96 23.68
N GLU A 546 47.78 -4.89 24.19
CA GLU A 546 46.71 -4.08 23.62
C GLU A 546 46.68 -2.69 24.28
N PRO A 547 47.12 -1.62 23.59
CA PRO A 547 47.27 -0.28 24.18
C PRO A 547 45.94 0.28 24.71
N LEU A 548 44.83 -0.07 24.05
CA LEU A 548 43.50 0.41 24.40
C LEU A 548 43.07 0.02 25.81
N ILE A 549 43.60 -1.08 26.34
CA ILE A 549 43.28 -1.48 27.71
C ILE A 549 43.86 -0.48 28.73
N GLY A 550 45.09 -0.01 28.52
CA GLY A 550 45.69 1.02 29.37
C GLY A 550 45.02 2.38 29.16
N GLU A 551 44.75 2.73 27.91
CA GLU A 551 44.13 3.99 27.52
C GLU A 551 42.71 4.17 28.08
N TYR A 552 41.88 3.12 28.05
CA TYR A 552 40.49 3.14 28.51
C TYR A 552 40.31 2.52 29.90
N GLY A 553 41.40 2.06 30.55
CA GLY A 553 41.35 1.56 31.93
C GLY A 553 40.58 0.25 32.11
N VAL A 554 40.58 -0.64 31.12
CA VAL A 554 39.86 -1.94 31.15
C VAL A 554 40.66 -3.00 31.93
N THR A 555 40.95 -2.71 33.20
CA THR A 555 41.93 -3.43 34.02
C THR A 555 41.55 -4.88 34.36
N SER A 556 40.29 -5.26 34.17
CA SER A 556 39.77 -6.64 34.31
C SER A 556 40.44 -7.66 33.39
N TRP A 557 41.15 -7.21 32.35
CA TRP A 557 41.85 -8.05 31.38
C TRP A 557 43.37 -8.13 31.61
N TYR A 558 43.88 -7.49 32.68
CA TYR A 558 45.29 -7.49 33.04
C TYR A 558 45.55 -8.06 34.43
N GLY A 559 46.57 -8.92 34.52
CA GLY A 559 46.93 -9.64 35.74
C GLY A 559 48.12 -9.04 36.49
N ASN A 560 49.13 -8.51 35.78
CA ASN A 560 50.35 -7.94 36.36
C ASN A 560 50.68 -6.59 35.71
N VAL A 561 50.82 -5.57 36.54
CA VAL A 561 51.25 -4.22 36.16
C VAL A 561 52.76 -4.16 36.35
N GLN A 562 53.54 -4.06 35.27
CA GLN A 562 54.98 -3.78 35.36
C GLN A 562 55.22 -2.32 35.01
N THR A 563 55.53 -1.52 36.03
CA THR A 563 56.00 -0.14 35.87
C THR A 563 57.48 -0.18 35.52
N GLN A 564 57.83 0.27 34.32
CA GLN A 564 59.22 0.48 33.94
C GLN A 564 59.73 1.76 34.61
N PHE A 565 60.91 1.71 35.20
CA PHE A 565 61.57 2.85 35.81
C PHE A 565 62.83 3.21 35.03
N ASP A 566 63.14 4.50 34.91
CA ASP A 566 64.38 4.95 34.28
C ASP A 566 65.57 4.73 35.21
N SER A 567 66.77 5.07 34.75
CA SER A 567 67.99 5.01 35.55
C SER A 567 67.95 5.88 36.82
N ASN A 568 66.96 6.76 36.96
CA ASN A 568 66.73 7.62 38.11
C ASN A 568 65.54 7.14 38.98
N ASN A 569 65.04 5.93 38.74
CA ASN A 569 63.92 5.34 39.45
C ASN A 569 62.59 6.11 39.28
N GLN A 570 62.45 6.89 38.20
CA GLN A 570 61.20 7.55 37.80
C GLN A 570 60.40 6.61 36.89
N PRO A 571 59.08 6.46 37.07
CA PRO A 571 58.26 5.62 36.20
C PRO A 571 58.21 6.19 34.77
N VAL A 572 58.70 5.42 33.80
CA VAL A 572 58.79 5.82 32.37
C VAL A 572 57.63 5.27 31.55
N GLY A 573 56.91 4.28 32.08
CA GLY A 573 55.74 3.70 31.42
C GLY A 573 55.22 2.48 32.16
N THR A 574 53.91 2.24 32.06
CA THR A 574 53.26 1.07 32.65
C THR A 574 52.91 0.10 31.53
N THR A 575 53.60 -1.04 31.48
CA THR A 575 53.26 -2.14 30.57
C THR A 575 52.31 -3.11 31.26
N TYR A 576 51.22 -3.42 30.58
CA TYR A 576 50.20 -4.31 31.07
C TYR A 576 50.24 -5.62 30.26
N HIS A 577 50.33 -6.78 30.94
CA HIS A 577 50.39 -8.09 30.29
C HIS A 577 49.07 -8.85 30.41
N PRO A 578 48.43 -9.24 29.28
CA PRO A 578 47.05 -9.76 29.29
C PRO A 578 46.97 -11.17 29.87
N VAL A 579 45.94 -11.43 30.70
CA VAL A 579 45.63 -12.80 31.16
C VAL A 579 44.70 -13.46 30.15
N LEU A 580 45.28 -14.22 29.25
CA LEU A 580 44.58 -14.79 28.10
C LEU A 580 44.09 -16.21 28.38
N LYS A 581 42.90 -16.53 27.86
CA LYS A 581 42.31 -17.87 27.87
C LYS A 581 42.55 -18.55 26.53
N ASP A 582 42.50 -19.87 26.53
CA ASP A 582 42.58 -20.66 25.29
C ASP A 582 41.28 -20.60 24.50
N THR A 583 40.15 -20.37 25.16
CA THR A 583 38.83 -20.31 24.54
C THR A 583 38.01 -19.13 25.08
N TYR A 584 37.30 -18.45 24.18
CA TYR A 584 36.38 -17.36 24.49
C TYR A 584 34.99 -17.63 23.92
N ASP A 585 33.97 -17.05 24.56
CA ASP A 585 32.59 -17.11 24.07
C ASP A 585 32.34 -15.96 23.08
N ASN A 586 32.24 -16.32 21.81
CA ASN A 586 32.18 -15.45 20.64
C ASN A 586 33.40 -14.52 20.46
N ALA A 587 33.84 -14.35 19.23
CA ALA A 587 34.94 -13.45 18.89
C ALA A 587 34.76 -12.84 17.51
N LEU A 588 35.31 -11.63 17.36
CA LEU A 588 35.50 -10.98 16.06
C LEU A 588 36.94 -11.25 15.60
N MET A 589 37.11 -11.73 14.37
CA MET A 589 38.40 -12.06 13.78
C MET A 589 38.72 -11.06 12.67
N ARG A 590 39.92 -10.47 12.69
CA ARG A 590 40.43 -9.70 11.56
C ARG A 590 40.97 -10.67 10.51
N LYS A 591 40.63 -10.43 9.23
CA LYS A 591 41.07 -11.24 8.10
C LYS A 591 42.50 -10.93 7.66
#